data_AF-A0A1F3WZG0-F1
#
_entry.id   AF-A0A1F3WZG0-F1
#
_cell.length_a   1.000
_cell.length_b   1.000
_cell.length_c   1.000
_cell.angle_alpha   90.00
_cell.angle_beta   90.00
_cell.angle_gamma   90.00
#
_symmetry.space_group_name_H-M   'P 1'
#
loop_
_entity.id
_entity.type
_entity.pdbx_description
1 polymer ?
#
loop_
_entity_poly.entity_id
_entity_poly.type
_entity_poly.pdbx_seq_one_letter_code
_entity_poly.pdbx_strand_id
1 'polypeptide(L)'
;MLINKILTSLLLCISITLPQYTHAVAFCTTTPEGMVYVDDCNYDSYDKCKLASKGDCVASDEEVIPASKVGAYCMVTWNTLCTYIDYEACTKAAKKLRGYCYANPDYKDPDKQ
;
A
#
# COMPACT_ATOMS: atom_id res chain seq x y z
N MET A 1 -46.03 16.97 1.10
CA MET A 1 -45.14 16.78 2.27
C MET A 1 -44.96 15.31 2.69
N LEU A 2 -45.90 14.40 2.36
CA LEU A 2 -45.81 12.96 2.68
C LEU A 2 -44.76 12.20 1.84
N ILE A 3 -44.61 12.57 0.57
CA ILE A 3 -43.72 11.89 -0.39
C ILE A 3 -42.23 12.03 -0.01
N ASN A 4 -41.84 13.21 0.49
CA ASN A 4 -40.45 13.44 0.93
C ASN A 4 -40.04 12.56 2.11
N LYS A 5 -40.97 12.25 3.04
CA LYS A 5 -40.70 11.37 4.18
C LYS A 5 -40.48 9.91 3.75
N ILE A 6 -41.25 9.46 2.75
CA ILE A 6 -41.13 8.09 2.21
C ILE A 6 -39.79 7.93 1.48
N LEU A 7 -39.39 8.92 0.68
CA LEU A 7 -38.10 8.90 -0.02
C LEU A 7 -36.91 8.86 0.95
N THR A 8 -36.95 9.64 2.04
CA THR A 8 -35.88 9.65 3.03
C THR A 8 -35.76 8.33 3.80
N SER A 9 -36.87 7.65 4.11
CA SER A 9 -36.82 6.34 4.77
C SER A 9 -36.28 5.24 3.85
N LEU A 10 -36.60 5.29 2.54
CA LEU A 10 -36.09 4.32 1.56
C LEU A 10 -34.57 4.44 1.35
N LEU A 11 -34.03 5.66 1.34
CA LEU A 11 -32.59 5.90 1.20
C LEU A 11 -31.78 5.38 2.40
N LEU A 12 -32.33 5.48 3.63
CA LEU A 12 -31.69 4.99 4.85
C LEU A 12 -31.54 3.46 4.89
N CYS A 13 -32.45 2.71 4.27
CA CYS A 13 -32.38 1.24 4.23
C CYS A 13 -31.26 0.72 3.32
N ILE A 14 -30.93 1.44 2.24
CA ILE A 14 -29.92 1.01 1.27
C ILE A 14 -28.51 1.10 1.87
N SER A 15 -28.28 2.05 2.79
CA SER A 15 -27.00 2.21 3.49
C SER A 15 -26.69 1.12 4.52
N ILE A 16 -27.68 0.35 4.98
CA ILE A 16 -27.48 -0.69 6.02
C ILE A 16 -27.13 -2.05 5.38
N THR A 17 -27.44 -2.24 4.10
CA THR A 17 -27.21 -3.52 3.39
C THR A 17 -25.93 -3.58 2.58
N LEU A 18 -25.16 -2.49 2.51
CA LEU A 18 -23.83 -2.56 1.94
C LEU A 18 -22.95 -3.35 2.93
N PRO A 19 -22.43 -4.53 2.56
CA PRO A 19 -21.37 -5.14 3.34
C PRO A 19 -20.28 -4.08 3.39
N GLN A 20 -19.97 -3.60 4.58
CA GLN A 20 -18.74 -2.87 4.79
C GLN A 20 -17.67 -3.84 4.32
N TYR A 21 -17.07 -3.55 3.16
CA TYR A 21 -16.02 -4.37 2.58
C TYR A 21 -14.87 -4.37 3.58
N THR A 22 -14.91 -5.29 4.54
CA THR A 22 -13.77 -5.68 5.34
C THR A 22 -12.86 -6.41 4.37
N HIS A 23 -12.11 -5.65 3.58
CA HIS A 23 -10.99 -6.18 2.84
C HIS A 23 -10.13 -6.91 3.88
N ALA A 24 -9.93 -8.21 3.67
CA ALA A 24 -8.98 -8.95 4.49
C ALA A 24 -7.60 -8.43 4.12
N VAL A 25 -7.14 -7.43 4.88
CA VAL A 25 -5.85 -6.79 4.63
C VAL A 25 -4.77 -7.78 5.01
N ALA A 26 -3.90 -8.11 4.05
CA ALA A 26 -2.71 -8.90 4.34
C ALA A 26 -1.72 -8.07 5.17
N PHE A 27 -0.77 -8.72 5.84
CA PHE A 27 0.29 -8.08 6.61
C PHE A 27 1.63 -8.40 5.98
N CYS A 28 2.54 -7.43 6.02
CA CYS A 28 3.91 -7.52 5.52
C CYS A 28 4.87 -7.47 6.71
N THR A 29 5.93 -8.28 6.65
CA THR A 29 7.04 -8.17 7.59
C THR A 29 7.86 -6.93 7.28
N THR A 30 8.58 -6.44 8.29
CA THR A 30 9.55 -5.35 8.12
C THR A 30 10.92 -5.75 8.63
N THR A 31 11.96 -5.14 8.08
CA THR A 31 13.30 -5.22 8.65
C THR A 31 13.36 -4.49 10.00
N PRO A 32 14.38 -4.72 10.84
CA PRO A 32 14.57 -3.96 12.08
C PRO A 32 14.61 -2.44 11.87
N GLU A 33 15.02 -1.99 10.68
CA GLU A 33 15.07 -0.58 10.26
C GLU A 33 13.73 -0.07 9.70
N GLY A 34 12.70 -0.92 9.63
CA GLY A 34 11.34 -0.56 9.22
C GLY A 34 11.08 -0.64 7.71
N MET A 35 11.92 -1.35 6.94
CA MET A 35 11.72 -1.52 5.49
C MET A 35 10.74 -2.65 5.19
N VAL A 36 9.84 -2.44 4.23
CA VAL A 36 8.82 -3.44 3.80
C VAL A 36 9.20 -4.02 2.44
N TYR A 37 9.18 -5.34 2.31
CA TYR A 37 9.24 -6.01 1.01
C TYR A 37 7.82 -6.39 0.58
N VAL A 38 7.34 -5.80 -0.53
CA VAL A 38 5.95 -5.97 -1.00
C VAL A 38 5.63 -7.43 -1.36
N ASP A 39 6.65 -8.22 -1.73
CA ASP A 39 6.50 -9.65 -2.01
C ASP A 39 6.28 -10.50 -0.74
N ASP A 40 6.56 -9.97 0.45
CA ASP A 40 6.36 -10.65 1.76
C ASP A 40 5.01 -10.29 2.43
N CYS A 41 4.12 -9.62 1.70
CA CYS A 41 2.78 -9.22 2.16
C CYS A 41 1.76 -10.37 2.03
N ASN A 42 1.99 -11.48 2.72
CA ASN A 42 1.19 -12.71 2.56
C ASN A 42 0.57 -13.24 3.88
N TYR A 43 0.71 -12.51 4.98
CA TYR A 43 0.18 -12.92 6.27
C TYR A 43 -1.27 -12.45 6.44
N ASP A 44 -2.17 -13.33 6.87
CA ASP A 44 -3.58 -13.02 7.09
C ASP A 44 -3.85 -12.35 8.46
N SER A 45 -2.83 -12.22 9.32
CA SER A 45 -2.92 -11.47 10.57
C SER A 45 -1.57 -10.90 11.00
N TYR A 46 -1.63 -9.83 11.81
CA TYR A 46 -0.46 -9.22 12.45
C TYR A 46 0.32 -10.24 13.29
N ASP A 47 -0.36 -11.04 14.10
CA ASP A 47 0.29 -12.01 14.99
C ASP A 47 1.10 -13.05 14.22
N LYS A 48 0.55 -13.57 13.11
CA LYS A 48 1.26 -14.52 12.25
C LYS A 48 2.44 -13.87 11.55
N CYS A 49 2.29 -12.62 11.11
CA CYS A 49 3.40 -11.84 10.57
C CYS A 49 4.51 -11.65 11.61
N LYS A 50 4.16 -11.33 12.86
CA LYS A 50 5.14 -11.01 13.91
C LYS A 50 6.00 -12.22 14.30
N LEU A 51 5.46 -13.43 14.21
CA LEU A 51 6.22 -14.67 14.41
C LEU A 51 7.30 -14.90 13.36
N ALA A 52 7.14 -14.35 12.15
CA ALA A 52 8.08 -14.49 11.05
C ALA A 52 8.98 -13.26 10.85
N SER A 53 8.59 -12.10 11.38
CA SER A 53 9.30 -10.84 11.22
C SER A 53 10.53 -10.73 12.13
N LYS A 54 11.61 -10.14 11.62
CA LYS A 54 12.76 -9.69 12.43
C LYS A 54 12.58 -8.25 12.95
N GLY A 55 11.68 -7.48 12.33
CA GLY A 55 11.29 -6.12 12.73
C GLY A 55 9.85 -6.09 13.23
N ASP A 56 9.03 -5.21 12.65
CA ASP A 56 7.60 -5.10 12.90
C ASP A 56 6.72 -5.61 11.76
N CYS A 57 5.40 -5.43 11.85
CA CYS A 57 4.45 -5.82 10.81
C CYS A 57 3.52 -4.67 10.45
N VAL A 58 3.31 -4.45 9.15
CA VAL A 58 2.42 -3.40 8.64
C VAL A 58 1.33 -4.01 7.78
N ALA A 59 0.17 -3.36 7.75
CA ALA A 59 -0.90 -3.74 6.85
C ALA A 59 -0.50 -3.46 5.40
N SER A 60 -0.79 -4.41 4.50
CA SER A 60 -0.52 -4.39 3.06
C SER A 60 -1.49 -3.51 2.29
N ASP A 61 -2.35 -2.75 2.96
CA ASP A 61 -3.17 -1.75 2.28
C ASP A 61 -2.23 -0.83 1.49
N GLU A 62 -2.58 -0.61 0.21
CA GLU A 62 -1.79 0.19 -0.74
C GLU A 62 -1.53 1.63 -0.21
N GLU A 63 -2.33 2.07 0.77
CA GLU A 63 -2.19 3.34 1.50
C GLU A 63 -1.28 3.27 2.76
N VAL A 64 -0.99 2.07 3.29
CA VAL A 64 -0.32 1.85 4.58
C VAL A 64 1.12 1.35 4.45
N ILE A 65 1.53 0.83 3.29
CA ILE A 65 2.95 0.55 3.04
C ILE A 65 3.68 1.90 3.02
N PRO A 66 4.49 2.22 4.06
CA PRO A 66 5.14 3.52 4.11
C PRO A 66 6.06 3.62 2.90
N ALA A 67 5.80 4.62 2.06
CA ALA A 67 6.74 5.10 1.06
C ALA A 67 8.14 5.17 1.68
N SER A 68 9.03 4.26 1.28
CA SER A 68 10.45 4.40 1.62
C SER A 68 10.86 5.82 1.25
N LYS A 69 11.34 6.59 2.23
CA LYS A 69 11.53 8.03 2.05
C LYS A 69 12.58 8.37 1.01
N VAL A 70 13.40 7.41 0.56
CA VAL A 70 14.29 7.54 -0.61
C VAL A 70 14.54 6.14 -1.21
N GLY A 71 13.71 5.69 -2.14
CA GLY A 71 13.95 4.47 -2.94
C GLY A 71 15.01 4.70 -4.02
N ALA A 72 15.66 3.63 -4.49
CA ALA A 72 16.66 3.67 -5.56
C ALA A 72 16.09 4.08 -6.93
N TYR A 73 14.77 3.97 -7.12
CA TYR A 73 14.06 4.30 -8.34
C TYR A 73 12.82 5.15 -8.07
N CYS A 74 12.58 6.07 -9.00
CA CYS A 74 11.44 6.96 -9.03
C CYS A 74 10.48 6.55 -10.13
N MET A 75 9.22 6.36 -9.77
CA MET A 75 8.11 6.17 -10.70
C MET A 75 7.53 7.55 -11.07
N VAL A 76 7.26 7.75 -12.36
CA VAL A 76 6.59 8.94 -12.90
C VAL A 76 5.26 8.53 -13.50
N THR A 77 4.18 9.08 -12.96
CA THR A 77 2.82 8.97 -13.52
C THR A 77 2.21 10.37 -13.62
N TRP A 78 1.19 10.69 -12.82
CA TRP A 78 0.66 12.04 -12.59
C TRP A 78 1.45 12.81 -11.53
N ASN A 79 2.17 12.08 -10.69
CA ASN A 79 3.14 12.54 -9.71
C ASN A 79 4.42 11.70 -9.80
N THR A 80 5.45 12.12 -9.08
CA THR A 80 6.72 11.39 -8.97
C THR A 80 6.85 10.80 -7.57
N LEU A 81 7.11 9.50 -7.48
CA LEU A 81 7.30 8.78 -6.22
C LEU A 81 8.60 7.98 -6.26
N CYS A 82 9.55 8.36 -5.42
CA CYS A 82 10.88 7.75 -5.32
C CYS A 82 10.94 6.78 -4.14
N THR A 83 10.23 5.66 -4.25
CA THR A 83 10.02 4.72 -3.13
C THR A 83 10.44 3.29 -3.47
N TYR A 84 10.77 3.01 -4.73
CA TYR A 84 11.09 1.66 -5.20
C TYR A 84 12.59 1.38 -5.04
N ILE A 85 12.96 0.27 -4.41
CA ILE A 85 14.35 -0.20 -4.36
C ILE A 85 14.73 -0.95 -5.64
N ASP A 86 13.74 -1.59 -6.27
CA ASP A 86 13.94 -2.41 -7.47
C ASP A 86 13.32 -1.77 -8.72
N TYR A 87 14.05 -1.82 -9.84
CA TYR A 87 13.62 -1.23 -11.11
C TYR A 87 12.48 -2.01 -11.76
N GLU A 88 12.46 -3.33 -11.62
CA GLU A 88 11.43 -4.19 -12.19
C GLU A 88 10.08 -3.96 -11.50
N ALA A 89 10.08 -3.92 -10.17
CA ALA A 89 8.93 -3.57 -9.35
C ALA A 89 8.39 -2.18 -9.71
N CYS A 90 9.29 -1.19 -9.83
CA CYS A 90 8.93 0.15 -10.28
C CYS A 90 8.26 0.10 -11.67
N THR A 91 8.89 -0.56 -12.64
CA THR A 91 8.40 -0.63 -14.02
C THR A 91 7.06 -1.35 -14.12
N LYS A 92 6.86 -2.41 -13.34
CA LYS A 92 5.61 -3.18 -13.28
C LYS A 92 4.47 -2.32 -12.72
N ALA A 93 4.73 -1.54 -11.67
CA ALA A 93 3.76 -0.59 -11.13
C ALA A 93 3.46 0.54 -12.13
N ALA A 94 4.50 1.14 -12.71
CA ALA A 94 4.39 2.23 -13.66
C ALA A 94 3.54 1.84 -14.88
N LYS A 95 3.76 0.65 -15.45
CA LYS A 95 3.00 0.16 -16.61
C LYS A 95 1.49 0.11 -16.36
N LYS A 96 1.03 -0.29 -15.18
CA LYS A 96 -0.40 -0.32 -14.83
C LYS A 96 -1.04 1.08 -14.92
N LEU A 97 -0.25 2.11 -14.62
CA LEU A 97 -0.66 3.51 -14.57
C LEU A 97 -0.21 4.32 -15.79
N ARG A 98 0.30 3.66 -16.85
CA ARG A 98 0.90 4.29 -18.04
C ARG A 98 2.05 5.26 -17.73
N GLY A 99 2.79 4.99 -16.65
CA GLY A 99 3.98 5.70 -16.25
C GLY A 99 5.29 5.05 -16.72
N TYR A 100 6.40 5.60 -16.24
CA TYR A 100 7.75 5.05 -16.41
C TYR A 100 8.59 5.19 -15.14
N CYS A 101 9.78 4.60 -15.13
CA CYS A 101 10.70 4.66 -14.00
C CYS A 101 12.08 5.17 -14.39
N TYR A 102 12.77 5.83 -13.45
CA TYR A 102 14.16 6.26 -13.59
C TYR A 102 14.92 6.08 -12.27
N ALA A 103 16.25 6.02 -12.33
CA ALA A 103 17.08 5.90 -11.13
C ALA A 103 17.02 7.19 -10.29
N ASN A 104 16.82 7.06 -8.98
CA ASN A 104 16.78 8.20 -8.07
C ASN A 104 18.20 8.74 -7.85
N PRO A 105 18.51 9.98 -8.29
CA PRO A 105 19.85 10.55 -8.12
C PRO A 105 20.21 10.82 -6.65
N ASP A 106 19.21 10.95 -5.78
CA ASP A 106 19.40 11.25 -4.36
C ASP A 106 19.53 10.00 -3.49
N TYR A 107 19.39 8.81 -4.10
CA TYR A 107 19.52 7.55 -3.38
C TYR A 107 20.98 7.29 -2.99
N LYS A 108 21.19 7.06 -1.69
CA LYS A 108 22.47 6.59 -1.15
C LYS A 108 22.29 5.17 -0.65
N ASP A 109 23.01 4.25 -1.28
CA ASP A 109 23.04 2.84 -0.90
C ASP A 109 23.53 2.71 0.56
N PRO A 110 22.68 2.28 1.51
CA PRO A 110 23.05 2.19 2.91
C PRO A 110 24.11 1.11 3.17
N ASP A 111 24.21 0.10 2.30
CA ASP A 111 25.17 -1.01 2.44
C ASP A 111 26.57 -0.69 1.87
N LYS A 112 26.73 0.49 1.24
CA LYS A 112 28.00 0.97 0.68
C LYS A 112 28.56 2.21 1.39
N GLN A 113 28.02 2.54 2.56
CA GLN A 113 28.53 3.57 3.46
C GLN A 113 29.44 2.95 4.53
#